data_AF-A0A6L8IEI1-F1
#
_entry.id   AF-A0A6L8IEI1-F1
#
_cell.length_a   1.000
_cell.length_b   1.000
_cell.length_c   1.000
_cell.angle_alpha   90.00
_cell.angle_beta   90.00
_cell.angle_gamma   90.00
#
_symmetry.space_group_name_H-M   'P 1'
#
loop_
_entity.id
_entity.type
_entity.pdbx_description
1 polymer ?
#
loop_
_entity_poly.entity_id
_entity_poly.type
_entity_poly.pdbx_seq_one_letter_code
_entity_poly.pdbx_strand_id
1 'polypeptide(L)'
;MQKTSTLAQRGGAMRYTAAHWGAYAFDDSTGLHPIADDPAPSRIGRGWLSAATNERGRVLAPAIRRGWLEGDRGAGRSSDDFVRVSWDEAVRRVAEELARVRTTHGNGAIFAGSYGWSSAGRFHHAQSQLRRFLNCFGGFVGSRDTYSHAAAEVLFPYILGMSQRRL
;
A
#
# COMPACT_ATOMS: atom_id res chain seq x y z
N MET A 1 -25.81 26.86 -32.57
CA MET A 1 -26.83 26.83 -31.50
C MET A 1 -27.42 25.42 -31.41
N GLN A 2 -26.95 24.63 -30.45
CA GLN A 2 -27.75 23.60 -29.80
C GLN A 2 -27.21 23.46 -28.37
N LYS A 3 -28.15 23.55 -27.44
CA LYS A 3 -27.98 23.98 -26.06
C LYS A 3 -27.38 22.87 -25.20
N THR A 4 -26.39 23.24 -24.38
CA THR A 4 -26.13 22.69 -23.05
C THR A 4 -27.43 22.54 -22.25
N SER A 5 -27.74 21.33 -21.80
CA SER A 5 -28.80 20.99 -20.85
C SER A 5 -28.80 19.46 -20.69
N THR A 6 -28.75 18.81 -19.54
CA THR A 6 -28.80 19.22 -18.14
C THR A 6 -28.41 17.94 -17.38
N LEU A 7 -27.21 17.87 -16.80
CA LEU A 7 -26.99 16.94 -15.68
C LEU A 7 -27.74 17.57 -14.51
N ALA A 8 -29.00 17.18 -14.38
CA ALA A 8 -29.85 17.60 -13.30
C ALA A 8 -29.12 17.35 -11.98
N GLN A 9 -28.89 18.44 -11.24
CA GLN A 9 -28.44 18.45 -9.86
C GLN A 9 -29.36 17.53 -9.05
N ARG A 10 -28.94 16.27 -8.86
CA ARG A 10 -29.36 15.50 -7.69
C ARG A 10 -28.41 15.91 -6.58
N GLY A 11 -28.95 16.57 -5.55
CA GLY A 11 -28.22 17.25 -4.48
C GLY A 11 -27.41 16.34 -3.55
N GLY A 12 -26.44 15.60 -4.09
CA GLY A 12 -25.32 15.03 -3.35
C GLY A 12 -24.06 15.83 -3.66
N ALA A 13 -23.27 16.16 -2.65
CA ALA A 13 -21.97 16.80 -2.88
C ALA A 13 -21.09 15.90 -3.76
N MET A 14 -20.67 16.39 -4.92
CA MET A 14 -19.75 15.69 -5.80
C MET A 14 -18.44 15.45 -5.06
N ARG A 15 -18.08 14.17 -4.88
CA ARG A 15 -16.87 13.78 -4.15
C ARG A 15 -15.75 13.53 -5.15
N TYR A 16 -14.52 13.79 -4.73
CA TYR A 16 -13.34 13.59 -5.56
C TYR A 16 -12.36 12.65 -4.88
N THR A 17 -11.65 11.87 -5.69
CA THR A 17 -10.58 10.99 -5.26
C THR A 17 -9.46 10.99 -6.29
N ALA A 18 -8.27 10.55 -5.89
CA ALA A 18 -7.10 10.47 -6.76
C ALA A 18 -6.33 9.17 -6.50
N ALA A 19 -5.66 8.70 -7.54
CA ALA A 19 -4.75 7.55 -7.51
C ALA A 19 -3.57 7.78 -8.45
N HIS A 20 -2.67 6.79 -8.53
CA HIS A 20 -1.57 6.77 -9.48
C HIS A 20 -2.01 6.89 -10.95
N TRP A 21 -3.29 6.68 -11.25
CA TRP A 21 -3.86 6.69 -12.60
C TRP A 21 -4.72 7.92 -12.92
N GLY A 22 -4.83 8.89 -12.01
CA GLY A 22 -5.54 10.15 -12.26
C GLY A 22 -6.44 10.61 -11.12
N ALA A 23 -7.16 11.70 -11.37
CA ALA A 23 -8.18 12.25 -10.49
C ALA A 23 -9.58 11.95 -11.03
N TYR A 24 -10.51 11.67 -10.12
CA TYR A 24 -11.85 11.21 -10.46
C TYR A 24 -12.90 11.89 -9.60
N ALA A 25 -14.02 12.25 -10.23
CA ALA A 25 -15.27 12.51 -9.54
C ALA A 25 -16.02 11.20 -9.31
N PHE A 26 -16.71 11.07 -8.18
CA PHE A 26 -17.56 9.94 -7.90
C PHE A 26 -18.78 10.35 -7.06
N ASP A 27 -19.86 9.60 -7.26
CA ASP A 27 -21.00 9.57 -6.36
C ASP A 27 -21.41 8.11 -6.11
N ASP A 28 -22.25 7.90 -5.09
CA ASP A 28 -22.63 6.56 -4.62
C ASP A 28 -23.50 5.78 -5.65
N SER A 29 -23.87 6.40 -6.79
CA SER A 29 -24.78 5.86 -7.81
C SER A 29 -24.19 5.73 -9.23
N THR A 30 -23.23 6.57 -9.61
CA THR A 30 -22.72 6.66 -10.99
C THR A 30 -21.35 6.00 -11.18
N GLY A 31 -20.62 5.76 -10.09
CA GLY A 31 -19.30 5.16 -10.14
C GLY A 31 -18.18 6.20 -10.30
N LEU A 32 -17.05 5.79 -10.88
CA LEU A 32 -15.82 6.57 -10.93
C LEU A 32 -15.65 7.19 -12.32
N HIS A 33 -15.62 8.51 -12.40
CA HIS A 33 -15.50 9.27 -13.64
C HIS A 33 -14.24 10.14 -13.64
N PRO A 34 -13.42 10.15 -14.70
CA PRO A 34 -12.32 11.11 -14.79
C PRO A 34 -12.83 12.55 -14.62
N ILE A 35 -12.02 13.42 -14.02
CA ILE A 35 -12.35 14.84 -13.95
C ILE A 35 -12.40 15.45 -15.37
N ALA A 36 -13.24 16.46 -15.56
CA ALA A 36 -13.48 17.07 -16.88
C ALA A 36 -12.20 17.67 -17.50
N ASP A 37 -11.28 18.13 -16.66
CA ASP A 37 -10.05 18.81 -17.08
C ASP A 37 -8.90 17.85 -17.41
N ASP A 38 -9.08 16.52 -17.25
CA ASP A 38 -8.06 15.54 -17.64
C ASP A 38 -8.11 15.31 -19.17
N PRO A 39 -7.10 15.77 -19.94
CA PRO A 39 -7.12 15.66 -21.39
C PRO A 39 -6.82 14.24 -21.89
N ALA A 40 -6.30 13.36 -21.03
CA ALA A 40 -5.92 11.99 -21.41
C ALA A 40 -6.16 10.98 -20.27
N PRO A 41 -7.42 10.73 -19.87
CA PRO A 41 -7.72 9.85 -18.75
C PRO A 41 -7.16 8.44 -18.92
N SER A 42 -6.52 7.92 -17.86
CA SER A 42 -5.93 6.59 -17.89
C SER A 42 -6.97 5.50 -18.15
N ARG A 43 -6.64 4.58 -19.07
CA ARG A 43 -7.44 3.40 -19.34
C ARG A 43 -7.52 2.44 -18.14
N ILE A 44 -6.49 2.43 -17.29
CA ILE A 44 -6.39 1.56 -16.11
C ILE A 44 -7.43 1.93 -15.06
N GLY A 45 -7.71 3.23 -14.89
CA GLY A 45 -8.65 3.73 -13.90
C GLY A 45 -10.06 3.13 -13.99
N ARG A 46 -10.49 2.75 -15.20
CA ARG A 46 -11.78 2.09 -15.43
C ARG A 46 -11.93 0.75 -14.72
N GLY A 47 -10.83 0.04 -14.53
CA GLY A 47 -10.83 -1.27 -13.86
C GLY A 47 -10.86 -1.19 -12.33
N TRP A 48 -10.74 0.00 -11.75
CA TRP A 48 -10.55 0.15 -10.31
C TRP A 48 -11.79 -0.31 -9.53
N LEU A 49 -12.99 0.08 -9.94
CA LEU A 49 -14.22 -0.36 -9.29
C LEU A 49 -14.37 -1.89 -9.33
N SER A 50 -14.17 -2.49 -10.50
CA SER A 50 -14.22 -3.95 -10.62
C SER A 50 -13.16 -4.66 -9.79
N ALA A 51 -11.96 -4.08 -9.65
CA ALA A 51 -10.91 -4.65 -8.81
C ALA A 51 -11.25 -4.54 -7.32
N ALA A 52 -11.84 -3.42 -6.89
CA ALA A 52 -12.20 -3.18 -5.49
C ALA A 52 -13.33 -4.09 -4.99
N THR A 53 -14.26 -4.47 -5.88
CA THR A 53 -15.41 -5.34 -5.58
C THR A 53 -15.21 -6.81 -5.94
N ASN A 54 -14.06 -7.19 -6.50
CA ASN A 54 -13.78 -8.58 -6.86
C ASN A 54 -13.49 -9.43 -5.61
N GLU A 55 -14.47 -10.24 -5.21
CA GLU A 55 -14.35 -11.14 -4.05
C GLU A 55 -13.30 -12.24 -4.23
N ARG A 56 -13.01 -12.67 -5.47
CA ARG A 56 -12.01 -13.74 -5.71
C ARG A 56 -10.59 -13.32 -5.36
N GLY A 57 -10.28 -12.02 -5.50
CA GLY A 57 -8.96 -11.46 -5.19
C GLY A 57 -8.89 -10.76 -3.83
N ARG A 58 -10.01 -10.63 -3.11
CA ARG A 58 -10.08 -9.85 -1.88
C ARG A 58 -9.71 -10.70 -0.67
N VAL A 59 -8.75 -10.23 0.13
CA VAL A 59 -8.49 -10.80 1.46
C VAL A 59 -9.61 -10.34 2.41
N LEU A 60 -10.45 -11.28 2.85
CA LEU A 60 -11.69 -11.00 3.60
C LEU A 60 -11.52 -10.97 5.13
N ALA A 61 -10.51 -11.66 5.66
CA ALA A 61 -10.27 -11.77 7.10
C ALA A 61 -8.79 -12.06 7.37
N PRO A 62 -8.30 -11.78 8.59
CA PRO A 62 -7.00 -12.27 9.03
C PRO A 62 -6.94 -13.80 8.92
N ALA A 63 -5.81 -14.30 8.42
CA ALA A 63 -5.55 -15.72 8.35
C ALA A 63 -4.07 -15.98 8.61
N ILE A 64 -3.79 -17.11 9.23
CA ILE A 64 -2.43 -17.55 9.54
C ILE A 64 -2.21 -18.91 8.86
N ARG A 65 -1.04 -19.08 8.27
CA ARG A 65 -0.69 -20.34 7.62
C ARG A 65 -0.64 -21.48 8.66
N ARG A 66 -1.28 -22.61 8.34
CA ARG A 66 -1.42 -23.77 9.23
C ARG A 66 -0.08 -24.26 9.76
N GLY A 67 0.89 -24.55 8.88
CA GLY A 67 2.20 -25.04 9.28
C GLY A 67 2.98 -24.07 10.17
N TRP A 68 2.74 -22.75 10.07
CA TRP A 68 3.34 -21.79 10.99
C TRP A 68 2.78 -21.94 12.41
N LEU A 69 1.47 -22.16 12.55
CA LEU A 69 0.83 -22.44 13.84
C LEU A 69 1.32 -23.77 14.44
N GLU A 70 1.63 -24.74 13.58
CA GLU A 70 2.18 -26.05 13.95
C GLU A 70 3.70 -26.03 14.18
N GLY A 71 4.37 -24.89 13.94
CA GLY A 71 5.77 -24.69 14.28
C GLY A 71 6.79 -25.14 13.23
N ASP A 72 6.41 -25.26 11.96
CA ASP A 72 7.29 -25.69 10.86
C ASP A 72 8.40 -24.67 10.47
N ARG A 73 8.43 -23.51 11.13
CA ARG A 73 9.37 -22.41 10.91
C ARG A 73 9.43 -21.88 9.46
N GLY A 74 8.36 -22.06 8.69
CA GLY A 74 8.26 -21.58 7.31
C GLY A 74 8.57 -22.62 6.24
N ALA A 75 8.83 -23.88 6.61
CA ALA A 75 9.18 -24.95 5.66
C ALA A 75 8.13 -25.15 4.55
N GLY A 76 6.84 -25.04 4.86
CA GLY A 76 5.74 -25.21 3.90
C GLY A 76 5.26 -23.93 3.22
N ARG A 77 6.04 -22.84 3.19
CA ARG A 77 5.59 -21.58 2.59
C ARG A 77 5.27 -21.79 1.09
N SER A 78 4.12 -21.24 0.67
CA SER A 78 3.57 -21.30 -0.70
C SER A 78 2.90 -22.62 -1.11
N SER A 79 2.85 -23.63 -0.24
CA SER A 79 2.23 -24.95 -0.54
C SER A 79 1.27 -25.44 0.55
N ASP A 80 0.81 -24.54 1.42
CA ASP A 80 0.11 -24.87 2.65
C ASP A 80 -1.18 -24.04 2.78
N ASP A 81 -2.08 -24.51 3.63
CA ASP A 81 -3.38 -23.93 3.88
C ASP A 81 -3.33 -22.77 4.87
N PHE A 82 -4.37 -21.94 4.83
CA PHE A 82 -4.57 -20.82 5.74
C PHE A 82 -5.77 -21.07 6.66
N VAL A 83 -5.58 -20.80 7.94
CA VAL A 83 -6.62 -20.85 8.96
C VAL A 83 -7.08 -19.43 9.25
N ARG A 84 -8.38 -19.16 9.09
CA ARG A 84 -8.98 -17.87 9.47
C ARG A 84 -8.92 -17.72 10.98
N VAL A 85 -8.55 -16.53 11.44
CA VAL A 85 -8.47 -16.18 12.87
C VAL A 85 -9.18 -14.85 13.14
N SER A 86 -9.42 -14.55 14.41
CA SER A 86 -9.89 -13.22 14.82
C SER A 86 -8.79 -12.16 14.66
N TRP A 87 -9.19 -10.90 14.64
CA TRP A 87 -8.24 -9.78 14.65
C TRP A 87 -7.38 -9.78 15.93
N ASP A 88 -7.96 -10.05 17.09
CA ASP A 88 -7.23 -10.10 18.36
C ASP A 88 -6.14 -11.16 18.34
N GLU A 89 -6.45 -12.36 17.81
CA GLU A 89 -5.46 -13.43 17.66
C GLU A 89 -4.35 -13.03 16.70
N ALA A 90 -4.68 -12.48 15.53
CA ALA A 90 -3.68 -12.05 14.55
C ALA A 90 -2.74 -10.97 15.11
N VAL A 91 -3.29 -9.95 15.77
CA VAL A 91 -2.52 -8.87 16.38
C VAL A 91 -1.64 -9.39 17.51
N ARG A 92 -2.18 -10.26 18.39
CA ARG A 92 -1.43 -10.88 19.47
C ARG A 92 -0.23 -11.68 18.95
N ARG A 93 -0.42 -12.52 17.93
CA ARG A 93 0.67 -13.32 17.33
C ARG A 93 1.77 -12.45 16.71
N VAL A 94 1.40 -11.39 16.00
CA VAL A 94 2.37 -10.44 15.44
C VAL A 94 3.14 -9.74 16.56
N ALA A 95 2.46 -9.29 17.62
CA ALA A 95 3.09 -8.64 18.76
C ALA A 95 4.08 -9.57 19.49
N GLU A 96 3.69 -10.83 19.72
CA GLU A 96 4.54 -11.86 20.34
C GLU A 96 5.80 -12.13 19.53
N GLU A 97 5.69 -12.27 18.20
CA GLU A 97 6.85 -12.50 17.35
C GLU A 97 7.77 -11.28 17.27
N LEU A 98 7.21 -10.06 17.17
CA LEU A 98 8.00 -8.83 17.23
C LEU A 98 8.75 -8.71 18.56
N ALA A 99 8.09 -9.01 19.67
CA ALA A 99 8.71 -9.02 20.99
C ALA A 99 9.82 -10.08 21.07
N ARG A 100 9.56 -11.31 20.62
CA ARG A 100 10.54 -12.41 20.62
C ARG A 100 11.77 -12.07 19.78
N VAL A 101 11.59 -11.53 18.58
CA VAL A 101 12.70 -11.12 17.71
C VAL A 101 13.51 -10.00 18.35
N ARG A 102 12.85 -8.98 18.90
CA ARG A 102 13.52 -7.88 19.59
C ARG A 102 14.31 -8.36 20.81
N THR A 103 13.76 -9.24 21.64
CA THR A 103 14.43 -9.74 22.85
C THR A 103 15.58 -10.69 22.54
N THR A 104 15.43 -11.53 21.51
CA THR A 104 16.42 -12.57 21.18
C THR A 104 17.54 -12.07 20.27
N HIS A 105 17.22 -11.14 19.36
CA HIS A 105 18.15 -10.72 18.29
C HIS A 105 18.34 -9.19 18.19
N GLY A 106 17.56 -8.41 18.94
CA GLY A 106 17.55 -6.95 18.83
C GLY A 106 16.79 -6.43 17.60
N ASN A 107 16.56 -5.12 17.56
CA ASN A 107 15.81 -4.46 16.48
C ASN A 107 16.53 -4.52 15.11
N GLY A 108 17.83 -4.79 15.10
CA GLY A 108 18.61 -5.03 13.87
C GLY A 108 18.19 -6.28 13.10
N ALA A 109 17.44 -7.20 13.72
CA ALA A 109 16.89 -8.38 13.05
C ALA A 109 15.52 -8.13 12.41
N ILE A 110 14.94 -6.94 12.57
CA ILE A 110 13.63 -6.58 12.02
C ILE A 110 13.85 -5.79 10.72
N PHE A 111 13.53 -6.39 9.58
CA PHE A 111 13.65 -5.72 8.28
C PHE A 111 12.34 -5.03 7.88
N ALA A 112 12.38 -3.72 7.61
CA ALA A 112 11.24 -2.92 7.17
C ALA A 112 11.52 -2.08 5.91
N GLY A 113 12.37 -2.59 5.01
CA GLY A 113 12.56 -2.00 3.69
C GLY A 113 11.22 -1.85 2.94
N SER A 114 10.44 -2.96 2.90
CA SER A 114 9.05 -3.01 2.43
C SER A 114 8.80 -2.24 1.12
N TYR A 115 9.72 -2.39 0.15
CA TYR A 115 9.65 -1.66 -1.13
C TYR A 115 8.39 -2.03 -1.91
N GLY A 116 7.69 -1.03 -2.45
CA GLY A 116 6.48 -1.21 -3.23
C GLY A 116 5.80 0.12 -3.55
N TRP A 117 4.92 0.12 -4.54
CA TRP A 117 4.23 1.32 -5.04
C TRP A 117 3.14 1.84 -4.10
N SER A 118 2.61 0.97 -3.22
CA SER A 118 1.45 1.25 -2.36
C SER A 118 0.29 1.93 -3.12
N SER A 119 -0.59 2.61 -2.40
CA SER A 119 -1.58 3.51 -2.98
C SER A 119 -1.19 4.96 -2.72
N ALA A 120 -1.64 5.88 -3.58
CA ALA A 120 -1.44 7.31 -3.37
C ALA A 120 -2.18 7.79 -2.11
N GLY A 121 -1.54 8.66 -1.32
CA GLY A 121 -2.14 9.28 -0.13
C GLY A 121 -1.09 9.63 0.92
N ARG A 122 -1.18 10.82 1.51
CA ARG A 122 -0.16 11.30 2.45
C ARG A 122 -0.20 10.59 3.80
N PHE A 123 -1.41 10.36 4.32
CA PHE A 123 -1.62 9.75 5.64
C PHE A 123 -1.60 8.22 5.57
N HIS A 124 -2.38 7.62 4.67
CA HIS A 124 -2.46 6.15 4.52
C HIS A 124 -1.32 5.53 3.70
N HIS A 125 -0.17 6.21 3.61
CA HIS A 125 1.01 5.66 2.96
C HIS A 125 1.57 4.48 3.78
N ALA A 126 1.34 3.25 3.30
CA ALA A 126 1.56 2.02 4.07
C ALA A 126 3.00 1.88 4.58
N GLN A 127 3.98 2.18 3.74
CA GLN A 127 5.39 2.07 4.10
C GLN A 127 5.78 3.08 5.19
N SER A 128 5.22 4.30 5.17
CA SER A 128 5.45 5.29 6.23
C SER A 128 4.80 4.87 7.54
N GLN A 129 3.60 4.28 7.50
CA GLN A 129 2.91 3.81 8.70
C GLN A 129 3.65 2.63 9.35
N LEU A 130 4.11 1.66 8.56
CA LEU A 130 4.94 0.56 9.04
C LEU A 130 6.22 1.08 9.73
N ARG A 131 6.94 1.99 9.07
CA ARG A 131 8.20 2.56 9.60
C ARG A 131 7.96 3.40 10.84
N ARG A 132 6.87 4.18 10.90
CA ARG A 132 6.46 4.91 12.10
C ARG A 132 6.21 3.95 13.26
N PHE A 133 5.42 2.90 13.04
CA PHE A 133 5.15 1.87 14.05
C PHE A 133 6.43 1.24 14.58
N LEU A 134 7.33 0.79 13.69
CA LEU A 134 8.56 0.13 14.09
C LEU A 134 9.58 1.08 14.74
N ASN A 135 9.60 2.37 14.37
CA ASN A 135 10.38 3.37 15.09
C ASN A 135 9.89 3.53 16.54
N CYS A 136 8.57 3.56 16.77
CA CYS A 136 8.01 3.54 18.14
C CYS A 136 8.33 2.23 18.89
N PHE A 137 8.54 1.13 18.16
CA PHE A 137 8.93 -0.17 18.73
C PHE A 137 10.44 -0.30 19.04
N GLY A 138 11.25 0.69 18.65
CA GLY A 138 12.69 0.75 18.93
C GLY A 138 13.60 0.66 17.69
N GLY A 139 13.03 0.75 16.48
CA GLY A 139 13.77 0.81 15.22
C GLY A 139 13.73 -0.48 14.40
N PHE A 140 14.39 -0.45 13.24
CA PHE A 140 14.41 -1.54 12.26
C PHE A 140 15.57 -1.35 11.26
N VAL A 141 15.88 -2.37 10.48
CA VAL A 141 16.75 -2.28 9.29
C VAL A 141 15.92 -1.85 8.08
N GLY A 142 16.22 -0.66 7.56
CA GLY A 142 15.60 -0.12 6.34
C GLY A 142 16.30 -0.57 5.06
N SER A 143 15.74 -0.16 3.93
CA SER A 143 16.39 -0.23 2.62
C SER A 143 16.59 1.18 2.06
N ARG A 144 17.55 1.34 1.16
CA ARG A 144 17.78 2.58 0.41
C ARG A 144 17.47 2.36 -1.07
N ASP A 145 17.27 3.47 -1.77
CA ASP A 145 17.10 3.52 -3.22
C ASP A 145 15.83 2.82 -3.74
N THR A 146 15.75 2.71 -5.08
CA THR A 146 14.58 2.22 -5.79
C THR A 146 14.99 1.24 -6.89
N TYR A 147 14.10 0.31 -7.23
CA TYR A 147 14.33 -0.58 -8.38
C TYR A 147 14.29 0.16 -9.72
N SER A 148 13.74 1.37 -9.77
CA SER A 148 13.50 2.10 -11.01
C SER A 148 14.70 2.92 -11.46
N HIS A 149 15.49 3.50 -10.53
CA HIS A 149 16.53 4.46 -10.89
C HIS A 149 17.69 4.55 -9.88
N ALA A 150 17.95 3.50 -9.09
CA ALA A 150 19.07 3.48 -8.13
C ALA A 150 20.44 3.81 -8.76
N ALA A 151 20.72 3.31 -9.96
CA ALA A 151 21.99 3.59 -10.64
C ALA A 151 22.18 5.10 -10.89
N ALA A 152 21.11 5.81 -11.29
CA ALA A 152 21.15 7.25 -11.50
C ALA A 152 21.35 8.01 -10.19
N GLU A 153 20.66 7.62 -9.11
CA GLU A 153 20.82 8.19 -7.77
C GLU A 153 22.28 8.14 -7.28
N VAL A 154 22.97 7.04 -7.56
CA VAL A 154 24.38 6.85 -7.18
C VAL A 154 25.32 7.66 -8.08
N LEU A 155 25.03 7.76 -9.37
CA LEU A 155 25.91 8.45 -10.34
C LEU A 155 25.74 9.97 -10.34
N PHE A 156 24.58 10.51 -10.00
CA PHE A 156 24.29 11.94 -10.09
C PHE A 156 25.32 12.86 -9.43
N PRO A 157 25.82 12.58 -8.21
CA PRO A 157 26.84 13.41 -7.58
C PRO A 157 28.14 13.51 -8.38
N TYR A 158 28.51 12.45 -9.11
CA TYR A 158 29.73 12.42 -9.91
C TYR A 158 29.57 13.13 -11.26
N ILE A 159 28.36 13.12 -11.82
CA ILE A 159 28.06 13.77 -13.10
C ILE A 159 27.84 15.27 -12.91
N LEU A 160 27.06 15.65 -11.89
CA LEU A 160 26.61 17.03 -11.69
C LEU A 160 27.43 17.80 -10.65
N GLY A 161 28.33 17.13 -9.93
CA GLY A 161 29.09 17.73 -8.81
C GLY A 161 28.23 18.11 -7.60
N MET A 162 26.96 17.67 -7.55
CA MET A 162 26.00 17.98 -6.48
C MET A 162 25.14 16.77 -6.12
N SER A 163 24.86 16.60 -4.83
CA SER A 163 23.98 15.54 -4.33
C SER A 163 22.51 15.94 -4.40
N GLN A 164 21.64 15.02 -4.85
CA GLN A 164 20.18 15.12 -4.69
C GLN A 164 19.73 14.82 -3.25
N ARG A 165 20.59 14.16 -2.46
CA ARG A 165 20.33 13.87 -1.04
C ARG A 165 20.84 15.04 -0.20
N ARG A 166 19.94 15.90 0.26
CA ARG A 166 20.23 16.80 1.38
C ARG A 166 20.03 15.97 2.67
N LEU A 167 21.09 15.85 3.47
CA LEU A 167 21.11 15.11 4.75
C LEU A 167 20.13 15.72 5.76
#